data_AF-A0A1F7X604-F1
#
_entry.id   AF-A0A1F7X604-F1
#
_cell.length_a   1.000
_cell.length_b   1.000
_cell.length_c   1.000
_cell.angle_alpha   90.00
_cell.angle_beta   90.00
_cell.angle_gamma   90.00
#
_symmetry.space_group_name_H-M   'P 1'
#
loop_
_entity.id
_entity.type
_entity.pdbx_description
1 polymer ?
#
loop_
_entity_poly.entity_id
_entity_poly.type
_entity_poly.pdbx_seq_one_letter_code
_entity_poly.pdbx_strand_id
1 'polypeptide(L)'
;MKYIILEKARPHKYIKREGSKSKWIYTYPEQKKSESEIRNSLRSGNVSDLVATIIYRAVGSNEALVDINGNKFLLDHQERLKLSGVPTDYSKRKSQYPNKTEGEVNEWLKRFPKLGQKDFGKETEIVKVGNYNFIQPERAKKLGSRAVLVDVDKFDKEWSKDEDFYIGPGGTGAKISDRYERFNEFLKTGELIEMPEVSSRPLTLGTGSLVGFTNGRHRFAVLRDLGFKVIPLSVDLNSFAFFKENFSLGKQKPSPKSTIEAYNMGKLLTREDAIEVWETYKRGISEPYPDLSTREALQAFELRAFNHQMMREMIEGYLGKDIKETSSWEPKEIDERLYGVKKSFVVLEKAEVQPFSRIRLGKVENVRRYSLPERYKADYSNDAKGVMDFIKDHVSIEGYGRIVSNASKESKYVMEAVNTAFLDVTNRARGTLERMARTDMPRLKSFLMVLFEHVQDDALAFRKDLRKSEVKPFYRKKRGKAEFVGGHSRAAGGFYVGQKVKIWKGEGEGKSGTIVGTDGYNAYVKHGDGTVTRGVPHYRLVSLEQGLTL
;
A
#
# COMPACT_ATOMS: atom_id res chain seq x y z
N MET A 1 -4.71 -60.59 -13.40
CA MET A 1 -5.47 -59.31 -13.46
C MET A 1 -6.94 -59.59 -13.18
N LYS A 2 -7.43 -59.22 -11.99
CA LYS A 2 -8.86 -59.11 -11.65
C LYS A 2 -9.00 -58.08 -10.52
N TYR A 3 -10.03 -57.25 -10.64
CA TYR A 3 -10.31 -56.02 -9.90
C TYR A 3 -10.53 -56.22 -8.39
N ILE A 4 -10.05 -55.27 -7.57
CA ILE A 4 -10.46 -55.11 -6.17
C ILE A 4 -11.67 -54.18 -6.15
N ILE A 5 -12.81 -54.71 -5.71
CA ILE A 5 -14.02 -53.94 -5.37
C ILE A 5 -13.88 -53.51 -3.91
N LEU A 6 -13.93 -52.19 -3.65
CA LEU A 6 -14.01 -51.63 -2.30
C LEU A 6 -15.43 -51.84 -1.75
N GLU A 7 -15.60 -52.78 -0.82
CA GLU A 7 -16.85 -52.96 -0.07
C GLU A 7 -17.09 -51.80 0.91
N LYS A 8 -18.34 -51.33 0.94
CA LYS A 8 -18.88 -50.37 1.91
C LYS A 8 -18.84 -50.97 3.33
N ALA A 9 -18.48 -50.14 4.31
CA ALA A 9 -18.46 -50.50 5.74
C ALA A 9 -19.81 -51.12 6.20
N ARG A 10 -19.75 -52.30 6.81
CA ARG A 10 -20.89 -53.02 7.42
C ARG A 10 -20.92 -52.77 8.94
N PRO A 11 -22.10 -52.74 9.59
CA PRO A 11 -22.23 -52.52 11.05
C PRO A 11 -21.60 -53.67 11.88
N HIS A 12 -21.07 -53.32 13.06
CA HIS A 12 -20.47 -54.28 13.98
C HIS A 12 -21.53 -55.22 14.59
N LYS A 13 -21.31 -56.53 14.45
CA LYS A 13 -22.11 -57.58 15.09
C LYS A 13 -21.47 -57.99 16.40
N TYR A 14 -22.24 -58.11 17.47
CA TYR A 14 -21.86 -58.94 18.61
C TYR A 14 -23.07 -59.73 19.13
N ILE A 15 -22.78 -60.89 19.73
CA ILE A 15 -23.80 -61.80 20.26
C ILE A 15 -23.91 -61.53 21.75
N LYS A 16 -25.09 -61.10 22.21
CA LYS A 16 -25.43 -61.10 23.64
C LYS A 16 -26.10 -62.43 23.96
N ARG A 17 -25.50 -63.23 24.85
CA ARG A 17 -26.10 -64.48 25.35
C ARG A 17 -26.88 -64.17 26.63
N GLU A 18 -28.17 -64.47 26.63
CA GLU A 18 -29.02 -64.49 27.82
C GLU A 18 -29.56 -65.93 27.98
N GLY A 19 -28.93 -66.69 28.87
CA GLY A 19 -29.21 -68.13 29.04
C GLY A 19 -28.84 -68.97 27.81
N SER A 20 -29.61 -70.03 27.54
CA SER A 20 -29.37 -70.99 26.46
C SER A 20 -29.81 -70.51 25.06
N LYS A 21 -30.34 -69.29 24.94
CA LYS A 21 -30.77 -68.72 23.65
C LYS A 21 -29.87 -67.55 23.25
N SER A 22 -29.31 -67.65 22.04
CA SER A 22 -28.55 -66.55 21.42
C SER A 22 -29.51 -65.68 20.62
N LYS A 23 -29.62 -64.39 20.93
CA LYS A 23 -30.40 -63.43 20.15
C LYS A 23 -29.45 -62.48 19.43
N TRP A 24 -29.58 -62.38 18.11
CA TRP A 24 -28.85 -61.39 17.32
C TRP A 24 -29.47 -60.01 17.57
N ILE A 25 -28.68 -59.09 18.11
CA ILE A 25 -29.08 -57.69 18.29
C ILE A 25 -28.36 -56.86 17.24
N TYR A 26 -29.13 -56.19 16.40
CA TYR A 26 -28.62 -55.19 15.48
C TYR A 26 -28.63 -53.84 16.20
N THR A 27 -27.46 -53.30 16.53
CA THR A 27 -27.34 -51.88 16.90
C THR A 27 -27.23 -51.08 15.61
N TYR A 28 -28.29 -50.34 15.27
CA TYR A 28 -28.21 -49.28 14.28
C TYR A 28 -27.39 -48.11 14.85
N PRO A 29 -26.68 -47.33 14.00
CA PRO A 29 -25.92 -46.17 14.47
C PRO A 29 -26.89 -45.15 15.09
N GLU A 30 -26.39 -44.41 16.09
CA GLU A 30 -27.01 -43.31 16.84
C GLU A 30 -28.35 -42.81 16.28
N GLN A 31 -29.41 -42.85 17.10
CA GLN A 31 -30.73 -42.33 16.75
C GLN A 31 -30.59 -40.94 16.12
N LYS A 32 -30.95 -40.82 14.84
CA LYS A 32 -31.03 -39.53 14.17
C LYS A 32 -32.04 -38.67 14.92
N LYS A 33 -31.57 -37.61 15.55
CA LYS A 33 -32.44 -36.56 16.07
C LYS A 33 -33.25 -35.99 14.90
N SER A 34 -34.53 -35.75 15.12
CA SER A 34 -35.36 -35.00 14.19
C SER A 34 -34.86 -33.56 14.08
N GLU A 35 -35.16 -32.90 12.97
CA GLU A 35 -34.80 -31.49 12.76
C GLU A 35 -35.33 -30.58 13.88
N SER A 36 -36.54 -30.88 14.40
CA SER A 36 -37.16 -30.16 15.50
C SER A 36 -36.36 -30.29 16.80
N GLU A 37 -35.92 -31.50 17.14
CA GLU A 37 -35.08 -31.74 18.33
C GLU A 37 -33.74 -31.03 18.23
N ILE A 38 -33.12 -31.00 17.05
CA ILE A 38 -31.87 -30.27 16.81
C ILE A 38 -32.09 -28.76 17.00
N ARG A 39 -33.15 -28.20 16.40
CA ARG A 39 -33.48 -26.78 16.55
C ARG A 39 -33.76 -26.41 18.02
N ASN A 40 -34.42 -27.29 18.78
CA ASN A 40 -34.69 -27.08 20.20
C ASN A 40 -33.41 -27.16 21.05
N SER A 41 -32.51 -28.11 20.76
CA SER A 41 -31.17 -28.20 21.38
C SER A 41 -30.33 -26.95 21.11
N LEU A 42 -30.33 -26.44 19.87
CA LEU A 42 -29.62 -25.20 19.53
C LEU A 42 -30.19 -23.98 20.25
N ARG A 43 -31.52 -23.89 20.39
CA ARG A 43 -32.21 -22.78 21.08
C ARG A 43 -31.99 -22.81 22.60
N SER A 44 -31.95 -23.99 23.20
CA SER A 44 -31.76 -24.15 24.65
C SER A 44 -30.29 -24.10 25.07
N GLY A 45 -29.35 -24.08 24.12
CA GLY A 45 -27.91 -24.15 24.38
C GLY A 45 -27.42 -25.54 24.81
N ASN A 46 -28.31 -26.54 24.84
CA ASN A 46 -27.94 -27.92 25.15
C ASN A 46 -27.46 -28.65 23.89
N VAL A 47 -26.19 -28.42 23.54
CA VAL A 47 -25.58 -28.83 22.27
C VAL A 47 -24.53 -29.94 22.41
N SER A 48 -24.35 -30.48 23.62
CA SER A 48 -23.29 -31.45 23.95
C SER A 48 -23.38 -32.76 23.17
N ASP A 49 -24.57 -33.07 22.65
CA ASP A 49 -24.87 -34.25 21.84
C ASP A 49 -25.12 -33.93 20.35
N LEU A 50 -24.85 -32.69 19.94
CA LEU A 50 -24.87 -32.29 18.54
C LEU A 50 -23.46 -32.35 17.97
N VAL A 51 -23.31 -33.04 16.84
CA VAL A 51 -22.05 -33.06 16.09
C VAL A 51 -22.29 -32.41 14.74
N ALA A 52 -21.65 -31.26 14.52
CA ALA A 52 -21.72 -30.55 13.25
C ALA A 52 -20.58 -30.98 12.33
N THR A 53 -20.92 -31.50 11.15
CA THR A 53 -20.00 -31.70 10.03
C THR A 53 -20.23 -30.60 9.00
N ILE A 54 -19.24 -29.74 8.77
CA ILE A 54 -19.34 -28.74 7.70
C ILE A 54 -19.24 -29.47 6.36
N ILE A 55 -20.33 -29.48 5.60
CA ILE A 55 -20.39 -30.16 4.31
C ILE A 55 -19.89 -29.23 3.20
N TYR A 56 -20.33 -27.97 3.21
CA TYR A 56 -19.97 -26.96 2.22
C TYR A 56 -19.80 -25.58 2.86
N ARG A 57 -18.91 -24.77 2.29
CA ARG A 57 -18.71 -23.36 2.63
C ARG A 57 -18.56 -22.59 1.32
N ALA A 58 -19.36 -21.55 1.12
CA ALA A 58 -19.17 -20.67 -0.02
C ALA A 58 -17.89 -19.84 0.18
N VAL A 59 -17.06 -19.76 -0.86
CA VAL A 59 -15.80 -18.99 -0.82
C VAL A 59 -16.17 -17.50 -0.73
N GLY A 60 -15.72 -16.82 0.32
CA GLY A 60 -16.06 -15.41 0.57
C GLY A 60 -17.46 -15.17 1.14
N SER A 61 -18.22 -16.22 1.47
CA SER A 61 -19.48 -16.11 2.20
C SER A 61 -19.33 -16.56 3.65
N ASN A 62 -20.17 -16.01 4.52
CA ASN A 62 -20.32 -16.47 5.89
C ASN A 62 -21.24 -17.70 5.97
N GLU A 63 -22.01 -18.03 4.93
CA GLU A 63 -22.92 -19.17 4.96
C GLU A 63 -22.21 -20.52 4.70
N ALA A 64 -22.58 -21.52 5.49
CA ALA A 64 -22.13 -22.90 5.34
C ALA A 64 -23.33 -23.85 5.37
N LEU A 65 -23.27 -24.91 4.55
CA LEU A 65 -24.17 -26.05 4.71
C LEU A 65 -23.54 -27.03 5.68
N VAL A 66 -24.25 -27.32 6.76
CA VAL A 66 -23.76 -28.10 7.90
C VAL A 66 -24.69 -29.29 8.09
N ASP A 67 -24.11 -30.48 8.20
CA ASP A 67 -24.81 -31.67 8.65
C ASP A 67 -24.73 -31.71 10.18
N ILE A 68 -25.87 -31.68 10.87
CA ILE A 68 -25.95 -31.91 12.31
C ILE A 68 -26.75 -33.18 12.52
N ASN A 69 -26.10 -34.22 13.02
CA ASN A 69 -26.68 -35.54 13.32
C ASN A 69 -27.53 -36.13 12.16
N GLY A 70 -27.11 -35.94 10.90
CA GLY A 70 -27.77 -36.44 9.70
C GLY A 70 -28.78 -35.47 9.06
N ASN A 71 -28.92 -34.26 9.58
CA ASN A 71 -29.83 -33.23 9.08
C ASN A 71 -29.05 -32.03 8.56
N LYS A 72 -29.45 -31.50 7.40
CA LYS A 72 -28.71 -30.43 6.71
C LYS A 72 -29.30 -29.06 7.02
N PHE A 73 -28.47 -28.15 7.50
CA PHE A 73 -28.83 -26.78 7.85
C PHE A 73 -27.96 -25.78 7.08
N LEU A 74 -28.56 -24.68 6.61
CA LEU A 74 -27.82 -23.51 6.18
C LEU A 74 -27.57 -22.65 7.41
N LEU A 75 -26.31 -22.48 7.80
CA LEU A 75 -25.92 -21.70 8.97
C LEU A 75 -25.01 -20.54 8.56
N ASP A 76 -25.28 -19.37 9.12
CA ASP A 76 -24.41 -18.21 9.04
C ASP A 76 -23.26 -18.37 10.06
N HIS A 77 -22.05 -18.53 9.53
CA HIS A 77 -20.73 -18.52 10.12
C HIS A 77 -20.33 -19.63 11.12
N GLN A 78 -19.03 -19.93 11.10
CA GLN A 78 -18.26 -20.70 12.08
C GLN A 78 -18.34 -20.08 13.49
N GLU A 79 -18.55 -18.76 13.60
CA GLU A 79 -18.78 -18.12 14.90
C GLU A 79 -20.12 -18.48 15.50
N ARG A 80 -21.24 -18.60 14.76
CA ARG A 80 -22.49 -19.02 15.42
C ARG A 80 -22.43 -20.47 15.89
N LEU A 81 -21.77 -21.35 15.15
CA LEU A 81 -21.50 -22.72 15.60
C LEU A 81 -20.56 -22.76 16.83
N LYS A 82 -19.54 -21.90 16.84
CA LYS A 82 -18.60 -21.77 17.96
C LYS A 82 -19.26 -21.11 19.19
N LEU A 83 -20.08 -20.09 18.98
CA LEU A 83 -20.87 -19.38 20.00
C LEU A 83 -22.00 -20.25 20.52
N SER A 84 -22.58 -21.14 19.69
CA SER A 84 -23.57 -22.12 20.12
C SER A 84 -22.94 -23.28 20.88
N GLY A 85 -21.61 -23.38 20.96
CA GLY A 85 -20.89 -24.45 21.66
C GLY A 85 -20.91 -25.82 20.95
N VAL A 86 -21.34 -25.87 19.67
CA VAL A 86 -21.47 -27.14 18.94
C VAL A 86 -20.08 -27.58 18.46
N PRO A 87 -19.57 -28.75 18.89
CA PRO A 87 -18.29 -29.25 18.40
C PRO A 87 -18.35 -29.50 16.88
N THR A 88 -17.31 -29.06 16.18
CA THR A 88 -17.18 -29.20 14.72
C THR A 88 -16.23 -30.34 14.38
N ASP A 89 -16.73 -31.37 13.70
CA ASP A 89 -15.93 -32.49 13.21
C ASP A 89 -15.31 -32.13 11.85
N TYR A 90 -14.02 -31.79 11.86
CA TYR A 90 -13.26 -31.48 10.64
C TYR A 90 -12.72 -32.73 9.95
N SER A 91 -12.76 -33.91 10.58
CA SER A 91 -12.17 -35.15 10.04
C SER A 91 -12.90 -35.64 8.78
N LYS A 92 -14.18 -35.28 8.64
CA LYS A 92 -15.04 -35.61 7.50
C LYS A 92 -15.09 -34.52 6.42
N ARG A 93 -14.32 -33.44 6.58
CA ARG A 93 -14.25 -32.34 5.62
C ARG A 93 -13.67 -32.85 4.31
N LYS A 94 -14.48 -32.96 3.26
CA LYS A 94 -13.99 -33.27 1.92
C LYS A 94 -13.23 -32.04 1.41
N SER A 95 -11.91 -32.13 1.36
CA SER A 95 -11.03 -31.04 0.88
C SER A 95 -11.10 -30.84 -0.64
N GLN A 96 -11.74 -31.77 -1.37
CA GLN A 96 -11.94 -31.72 -2.80
C GLN A 96 -13.42 -31.97 -3.15
N TYR A 97 -13.91 -31.17 -4.10
CA TYR A 97 -15.23 -31.35 -4.71
C TYR A 97 -15.34 -32.77 -5.29
N PRO A 98 -16.37 -33.57 -4.95
CA PRO A 98 -16.83 -34.58 -5.88
C PRO A 98 -17.46 -33.86 -7.07
N ASN A 99 -17.05 -34.20 -8.30
CA ASN A 99 -17.65 -33.69 -9.55
C ASN A 99 -19.17 -33.90 -9.52
N LYS A 100 -19.94 -32.88 -9.14
CA LYS A 100 -21.39 -32.90 -9.17
C LYS A 100 -21.86 -32.46 -10.55
N THR A 101 -22.84 -33.18 -11.09
CA THR A 101 -23.43 -32.88 -12.39
C THR A 101 -24.27 -31.60 -12.29
N GLU A 102 -24.49 -30.92 -13.43
CA GLU A 102 -25.34 -29.73 -13.50
C GLU A 102 -26.77 -29.99 -12.96
N GLY A 103 -27.29 -31.19 -13.18
CA GLY A 103 -28.58 -31.62 -12.61
C GLY A 103 -28.59 -31.67 -11.07
N GLU A 104 -27.51 -32.14 -10.45
CA GLU A 104 -27.39 -32.14 -8.99
C GLU A 104 -27.25 -30.71 -8.42
N VAL A 105 -26.55 -29.82 -9.13
CA VAL A 105 -26.47 -28.40 -8.76
C VAL A 105 -27.84 -27.73 -8.85
N ASN A 106 -28.60 -28.01 -9.92
CA ASN A 106 -29.95 -27.46 -10.11
C ASN A 106 -30.96 -27.98 -9.07
N GLU A 107 -30.87 -29.26 -8.69
CA GLU A 107 -31.69 -29.81 -7.61
C GLU A 107 -31.40 -29.12 -6.27
N TRP A 108 -30.14 -28.76 -6.03
CA TRP A 108 -29.72 -28.04 -4.83
C TRP A 108 -30.15 -26.58 -4.83
N LEU A 109 -30.00 -25.86 -5.95
CA LEU A 109 -30.52 -24.50 -6.13
C LEU A 109 -32.03 -24.44 -5.89
N LYS A 110 -32.77 -25.45 -6.37
CA LYS A 110 -34.21 -25.57 -6.13
C LYS A 110 -34.54 -25.78 -4.64
N ARG A 111 -33.71 -26.53 -3.91
CA ARG A 111 -33.93 -26.85 -2.49
C ARG A 111 -33.45 -25.73 -1.56
N PHE A 112 -32.50 -24.91 -2.01
CA PHE A 112 -31.89 -23.82 -1.24
C PHE A 112 -31.86 -22.54 -2.09
N PRO A 113 -33.00 -21.87 -2.30
CA PRO A 113 -33.14 -20.75 -3.27
C PRO A 113 -32.32 -19.50 -2.93
N LYS A 114 -31.68 -19.45 -1.75
CA LYS A 114 -30.74 -18.39 -1.37
C LYS A 114 -29.32 -18.62 -1.92
N LEU A 115 -29.00 -19.86 -2.27
CA LEU A 115 -27.77 -20.18 -2.97
C LEU A 115 -28.01 -19.90 -4.47
N GLY A 116 -27.09 -19.18 -5.10
CA GLY A 116 -27.01 -18.98 -6.54
C GLY A 116 -25.96 -19.90 -7.17
N GLN A 117 -25.92 -19.97 -8.50
CA GLN A 117 -25.01 -20.85 -9.25
C GLN A 117 -23.52 -20.58 -8.92
N LYS A 118 -23.20 -19.32 -8.61
CA LYS A 118 -21.91 -18.85 -8.08
C LYS A 118 -21.48 -19.48 -6.75
N ASP A 119 -22.43 -19.99 -5.97
CA ASP A 119 -22.19 -20.64 -4.68
C ASP A 119 -21.82 -22.13 -4.84
N PHE A 120 -22.02 -22.68 -6.05
CA PHE A 120 -21.77 -24.09 -6.38
C PHE A 120 -20.56 -24.32 -7.29
N GLY A 121 -20.13 -23.29 -8.02
CA GLY A 121 -18.90 -23.33 -8.81
C GLY A 121 -17.78 -22.55 -8.12
N LYS A 122 -16.56 -23.08 -8.16
CA LYS A 122 -15.44 -22.14 -8.37
C LYS A 122 -15.73 -21.50 -9.71
N GLU A 123 -16.15 -20.24 -9.73
CA GLU A 123 -16.05 -19.42 -10.94
C GLU A 123 -14.55 -19.36 -11.27
N THR A 124 -14.11 -20.39 -12.01
CA THR A 124 -12.89 -20.30 -12.74
C THR A 124 -13.24 -19.36 -13.87
N GLU A 125 -12.85 -18.11 -13.70
CA GLU A 125 -12.97 -17.10 -14.73
C GLU A 125 -12.23 -17.63 -15.97
N ILE A 126 -12.99 -18.19 -16.89
CA ILE A 126 -12.49 -18.65 -18.18
C ILE A 126 -12.46 -17.41 -19.05
N VAL A 127 -11.26 -16.99 -19.42
CA VAL A 127 -11.06 -15.85 -20.30
C VAL A 127 -10.88 -16.38 -21.72
N LYS A 128 -11.79 -16.03 -22.62
CA LYS A 128 -11.71 -16.45 -24.02
C LYS A 128 -10.93 -15.41 -24.83
N VAL A 129 -9.88 -15.84 -25.52
CA VAL A 129 -9.13 -15.00 -26.49
C VAL A 129 -8.99 -15.76 -27.79
N GLY A 130 -9.64 -15.26 -28.84
CA GLY A 130 -9.79 -15.99 -30.11
C GLY A 130 -10.49 -17.33 -29.91
N ASN A 131 -9.87 -18.40 -30.39
CA ASN A 131 -10.38 -19.77 -30.27
C ASN A 131 -9.91 -20.50 -29.00
N TYR A 132 -9.19 -19.81 -28.10
CA TYR A 132 -8.57 -20.42 -26.94
C TYR A 132 -9.21 -19.95 -25.65
N ASN A 133 -9.30 -20.88 -24.70
CA ASN A 133 -9.88 -20.66 -23.38
C ASN A 133 -8.76 -20.68 -22.34
N PHE A 134 -8.69 -19.60 -21.56
CA PHE A 134 -7.66 -19.43 -20.53
C PHE A 134 -8.25 -19.58 -19.14
N ILE A 135 -7.49 -20.18 -18.23
CA ILE A 135 -7.85 -20.32 -16.83
C ILE A 135 -6.72 -19.79 -15.95
N GLN A 136 -7.05 -18.97 -14.96
CA GLN A 136 -6.04 -18.54 -14.01
C GLN A 136 -5.57 -19.73 -13.14
N PRO A 137 -4.25 -19.97 -13.01
CA PRO A 137 -3.75 -21.10 -12.21
C PRO A 137 -4.23 -21.06 -10.77
N GLU A 138 -4.63 -22.21 -10.23
CA GLU A 138 -5.13 -22.33 -8.86
C GLU A 138 -4.11 -21.83 -7.81
N ARG A 139 -2.81 -22.06 -8.06
CA ARG A 139 -1.72 -21.57 -7.22
C ARG A 139 -1.68 -20.03 -7.18
N ALA A 140 -1.85 -19.37 -8.32
CA ALA A 140 -1.84 -17.92 -8.41
C ALA A 140 -3.07 -17.31 -7.72
N LYS A 141 -4.23 -17.94 -7.89
CA LYS A 141 -5.49 -17.57 -7.19
C LYS A 141 -5.33 -17.59 -5.68
N LYS A 142 -4.72 -18.64 -5.13
CA LYS A 142 -4.46 -18.75 -3.68
C LYS A 142 -3.57 -17.64 -3.14
N LEU A 143 -2.69 -17.09 -3.98
CA LEU A 143 -1.82 -15.96 -3.66
C LEU A 143 -2.49 -14.59 -3.90
N GLY A 144 -3.79 -14.56 -4.25
CA GLY A 144 -4.51 -13.32 -4.51
C GLY A 144 -4.19 -12.66 -5.86
N SER A 145 -3.55 -13.39 -6.78
CA SER A 145 -3.28 -12.89 -8.14
C SER A 145 -4.59 -12.61 -8.88
N ARG A 146 -4.56 -11.70 -9.86
CA ARG A 146 -5.71 -11.34 -10.69
C ARG A 146 -5.38 -11.46 -12.18
N ALA A 147 -6.39 -11.75 -12.99
CA ALA A 147 -6.23 -11.81 -14.44
C ALA A 147 -6.12 -10.39 -15.04
N VAL A 148 -5.21 -10.20 -15.98
CA VAL A 148 -5.04 -8.96 -16.77
C VAL A 148 -4.87 -9.32 -18.23
N LEU A 149 -5.69 -8.75 -19.11
CA LEU A 149 -5.47 -8.81 -20.55
C LEU A 149 -4.37 -7.82 -20.95
N VAL A 150 -3.24 -8.33 -21.42
CA VAL A 150 -2.11 -7.48 -21.85
C VAL A 150 -1.99 -7.42 -23.37
N ASP A 151 -1.64 -6.23 -23.85
CA ASP A 151 -1.06 -5.96 -25.15
C ASP A 151 0.28 -6.68 -25.25
N VAL A 152 0.33 -7.68 -26.15
CA VAL A 152 1.48 -8.57 -26.28
C VAL A 152 2.71 -7.83 -26.76
N ASP A 153 2.56 -6.89 -27.69
CA ASP A 153 3.69 -6.18 -28.29
C ASP A 153 4.35 -5.26 -27.24
N LYS A 154 3.55 -4.59 -26.40
CA LYS A 154 4.08 -3.78 -25.28
C LYS A 154 4.75 -4.63 -24.21
N PHE A 155 4.10 -5.72 -23.81
CA PHE A 155 4.64 -6.59 -22.76
C PHE A 155 5.93 -7.28 -23.21
N ASP A 156 5.96 -7.80 -24.44
CA ASP A 156 7.15 -8.48 -24.99
C ASP A 156 8.32 -7.51 -25.14
N LYS A 157 8.08 -6.27 -25.56
CA LYS A 157 9.11 -5.23 -25.61
C LYS A 157 9.74 -4.99 -24.24
N GLU A 158 8.95 -4.92 -23.18
CA GLU A 158 9.51 -4.76 -21.82
C GLU A 158 10.25 -6.02 -21.37
N TRP A 159 9.65 -7.19 -21.57
CA TRP A 159 10.25 -8.46 -21.17
C TRP A 159 11.53 -8.81 -21.94
N SER A 160 11.66 -8.35 -23.19
CA SER A 160 12.85 -8.56 -24.02
C SER A 160 14.14 -7.96 -23.45
N LYS A 161 14.01 -7.08 -22.45
CA LYS A 161 15.14 -6.52 -21.71
C LYS A 161 15.75 -7.50 -20.69
N ASP A 162 15.03 -8.57 -20.32
CA ASP A 162 15.49 -9.62 -19.40
C ASP A 162 16.30 -10.68 -20.16
N GLU A 163 17.53 -10.35 -20.55
CA GLU A 163 18.38 -11.21 -21.41
C GLU A 163 18.54 -12.64 -20.88
N ASP A 164 18.58 -12.82 -19.55
CA ASP A 164 18.77 -14.11 -18.89
C ASP A 164 17.55 -15.04 -18.99
N PHE A 165 16.35 -14.47 -19.14
CA PHE A 165 15.10 -15.23 -19.09
C PHE A 165 14.20 -15.05 -20.31
N TYR A 166 14.55 -14.12 -21.21
CA TYR A 166 13.78 -13.86 -22.42
C TYR A 166 13.83 -15.03 -23.38
N ILE A 167 12.66 -15.42 -23.87
CA ILE A 167 12.50 -16.41 -24.93
C ILE A 167 12.16 -15.65 -26.20
N GLY A 168 13.16 -15.51 -27.06
CA GLY A 168 13.02 -14.81 -28.33
C GLY A 168 12.09 -15.52 -29.32
N PRO A 169 11.83 -14.90 -30.48
CA PRO A 169 10.99 -15.48 -31.52
C PRO A 169 11.43 -16.90 -31.90
N GLY A 170 10.46 -17.78 -32.15
CA GLY A 170 10.72 -19.18 -32.49
C GLY A 170 11.30 -20.01 -31.35
N GLY A 171 11.21 -19.53 -30.11
CA GLY A 171 11.75 -20.24 -28.94
C GLY A 171 13.26 -20.10 -28.73
N THR A 172 13.87 -19.06 -29.31
CA THR A 172 15.30 -18.75 -29.16
C THR A 172 15.64 -18.17 -27.78
N GLY A 173 16.93 -18.02 -27.44
CA GLY A 173 17.36 -17.41 -26.16
C GLY A 173 17.30 -18.36 -24.96
N ALA A 174 16.75 -17.90 -23.83
CA ALA A 174 16.74 -18.60 -22.53
C ALA A 174 15.76 -19.78 -22.44
N LYS A 175 15.75 -20.62 -23.46
CA LYS A 175 14.88 -21.78 -23.61
C LYS A 175 15.32 -22.91 -22.68
N ILE A 176 14.38 -23.42 -21.88
CA ILE A 176 14.53 -24.69 -21.18
C ILE A 176 14.06 -25.84 -22.08
N SER A 177 15.01 -26.65 -22.57
CA SER A 177 14.72 -27.93 -23.25
C SER A 177 13.73 -27.76 -24.42
N ASP A 178 12.77 -28.65 -24.52
CA ASP A 178 11.70 -28.81 -25.50
C ASP A 178 10.37 -28.19 -25.05
N ARG A 179 10.36 -27.35 -24.00
CA ARG A 179 9.12 -26.81 -23.41
C ARG A 179 8.34 -25.93 -24.38
N TYR A 180 9.02 -25.25 -25.29
CA TYR A 180 8.39 -24.43 -26.32
C TYR A 180 7.61 -25.33 -27.30
N GLU A 181 8.26 -26.35 -27.85
CA GLU A 181 7.67 -27.31 -28.80
C GLU A 181 6.53 -28.09 -28.15
N ARG A 182 6.74 -28.58 -26.92
CA ARG A 182 5.70 -29.30 -26.17
C ARG A 182 4.47 -28.44 -25.92
N PHE A 183 4.64 -27.13 -25.70
CA PHE A 183 3.49 -26.25 -25.55
C PHE A 183 2.79 -26.00 -26.89
N ASN A 184 3.54 -25.91 -27.99
CA ASN A 184 2.95 -25.82 -29.33
C ASN A 184 2.11 -27.08 -29.67
N GLU A 185 2.58 -28.27 -29.30
CA GLU A 185 1.81 -29.50 -29.43
C GLU A 185 0.58 -29.52 -28.49
N PHE A 186 0.73 -29.03 -27.26
CA PHE A 186 -0.38 -28.91 -26.30
C PHE A 186 -1.52 -28.05 -26.86
N LEU A 187 -1.24 -26.97 -27.60
CA LEU A 187 -2.29 -26.12 -28.17
C LEU A 187 -3.21 -26.86 -29.17
N LYS A 188 -2.77 -27.99 -29.73
CA LYS A 188 -3.57 -28.81 -30.64
C LYS A 188 -4.64 -29.65 -29.92
N THR A 189 -4.55 -29.81 -28.60
CA THR A 189 -5.53 -30.61 -27.82
C THR A 189 -6.84 -29.88 -27.57
N GLY A 190 -6.84 -28.54 -27.65
CA GLY A 190 -8.00 -27.71 -27.30
C GLY A 190 -8.29 -27.60 -25.79
N GLU A 191 -7.38 -28.11 -24.95
CA GLU A 191 -7.51 -28.00 -23.49
C GLU A 191 -7.38 -26.55 -22.99
N LEU A 192 -7.86 -26.31 -21.75
CA LEU A 192 -7.75 -25.00 -21.12
C LEU A 192 -6.29 -24.60 -20.90
N ILE A 193 -5.94 -23.40 -21.33
CA ILE A 193 -4.60 -22.84 -21.17
C ILE A 193 -4.51 -22.15 -19.82
N GLU A 194 -3.63 -22.62 -18.94
CA GLU A 194 -3.31 -21.85 -17.74
C GLU A 194 -2.74 -20.46 -18.11
N MET A 195 -3.17 -19.38 -17.48
CA MET A 195 -2.57 -18.05 -17.72
C MET A 195 -1.09 -18.06 -17.29
N PRO A 196 -0.17 -17.43 -18.04
CA PRO A 196 1.18 -17.20 -17.54
C PRO A 196 1.15 -16.35 -16.26
N GLU A 197 2.05 -16.63 -15.32
CA GLU A 197 2.15 -15.93 -14.04
C GLU A 197 3.30 -14.94 -14.07
N VAL A 198 2.99 -13.69 -13.78
CA VAL A 198 3.91 -12.57 -13.93
C VAL A 198 3.86 -11.66 -12.71
N SER A 199 4.99 -11.00 -12.47
CA SER A 199 5.11 -9.94 -11.49
C SER A 199 5.94 -8.80 -12.05
N SER A 200 5.77 -7.62 -11.48
CA SER A 200 6.74 -6.55 -11.62
C SER A 200 8.00 -6.88 -10.82
N ARG A 201 9.15 -6.38 -11.25
CA ARG A 201 10.42 -6.50 -10.54
C ARG A 201 10.98 -5.11 -10.28
N PRO A 202 11.63 -4.87 -9.13
CA PRO A 202 12.45 -3.69 -8.93
C PRO A 202 13.61 -3.69 -9.94
N LEU A 203 13.90 -2.54 -10.56
CA LEU A 203 15.06 -2.36 -11.46
C LEU A 203 16.41 -2.69 -10.79
N THR A 204 16.45 -2.65 -9.45
CA THR A 204 17.66 -2.90 -8.65
C THR A 204 18.18 -4.34 -8.77
N LEU A 205 17.41 -5.26 -9.36
CA LEU A 205 17.85 -6.64 -9.62
C LEU A 205 18.73 -6.79 -10.86
N GLY A 206 19.02 -5.70 -11.59
CA GLY A 206 20.01 -5.70 -12.68
C GLY A 206 19.55 -6.40 -13.97
N THR A 207 18.33 -6.93 -14.02
CA THR A 207 17.81 -7.67 -15.18
C THR A 207 17.37 -6.79 -16.35
N GLY A 208 17.46 -5.45 -16.25
CA GLY A 208 17.03 -4.51 -17.30
C GLY A 208 15.52 -4.41 -17.57
N SER A 209 14.74 -5.45 -17.23
CA SER A 209 13.28 -5.52 -17.36
C SER A 209 12.54 -5.21 -16.06
N LEU A 210 11.44 -4.46 -16.17
CA LEU A 210 10.47 -4.23 -15.08
C LEU A 210 9.51 -5.39 -14.85
N VAL A 211 9.48 -6.39 -15.74
CA VAL A 211 8.57 -7.54 -15.65
C VAL A 211 9.34 -8.85 -15.60
N GLY A 212 8.77 -9.83 -14.91
CA GLY A 212 9.31 -11.18 -14.84
C GLY A 212 8.23 -12.23 -14.78
N PHE A 213 8.58 -13.44 -15.21
CA PHE A 213 7.71 -14.61 -15.09
C PHE A 213 8.04 -15.40 -13.84
N THR A 214 7.02 -15.71 -13.05
CA THR A 214 7.07 -16.78 -12.05
C THR A 214 6.86 -18.13 -12.73
N ASN A 215 5.95 -18.20 -13.70
CA ASN A 215 5.69 -19.40 -14.49
C ASN A 215 5.07 -19.05 -15.85
N GLY A 216 5.19 -19.94 -16.83
CA GLY A 216 4.48 -19.81 -18.11
C GLY A 216 5.18 -18.94 -19.16
N ARG A 217 6.47 -18.61 -19.01
CA ARG A 217 7.21 -17.82 -20.03
C ARG A 217 7.26 -18.48 -21.41
N HIS A 218 7.44 -19.81 -21.47
CA HIS A 218 7.41 -20.56 -22.74
C HIS A 218 6.03 -20.51 -23.39
N ARG A 219 4.97 -20.61 -22.57
CA ARG A 219 3.59 -20.48 -23.02
C ARG A 219 3.32 -19.10 -23.60
N PHE A 220 3.77 -18.05 -22.91
CA PHE A 220 3.66 -16.69 -23.42
C PHE A 220 4.39 -16.53 -24.76
N ALA A 221 5.63 -17.01 -24.88
CA ALA A 221 6.42 -16.91 -26.10
C ALA A 221 5.75 -17.62 -27.30
N VAL A 222 5.21 -18.83 -27.11
CA VAL A 222 4.46 -19.52 -28.18
C VAL A 222 3.22 -18.73 -28.59
N LEU A 223 2.43 -18.24 -27.62
CA LEU A 223 1.23 -17.46 -27.92
C LEU A 223 1.55 -16.14 -28.65
N ARG A 224 2.64 -15.46 -28.26
CA ARG A 224 3.16 -14.28 -28.99
C ARG A 224 3.51 -14.66 -30.42
N ASP A 225 4.28 -15.72 -30.63
CA ASP A 225 4.75 -16.13 -31.95
C ASP A 225 3.61 -16.62 -32.86
N LEU A 226 2.49 -17.07 -32.29
CA LEU A 226 1.24 -17.37 -33.01
C LEU A 226 0.45 -16.10 -33.39
N GLY A 227 0.96 -14.90 -33.10
CA GLY A 227 0.37 -13.64 -33.52
C GLY A 227 -0.74 -13.12 -32.59
N PHE A 228 -0.84 -13.62 -31.35
CA PHE A 228 -1.79 -13.06 -30.40
C PHE A 228 -1.46 -11.60 -30.13
N LYS A 229 -2.47 -10.72 -30.26
CA LYS A 229 -2.37 -9.31 -29.85
C LYS A 229 -2.68 -9.09 -28.38
N VAL A 230 -3.37 -10.06 -27.78
CA VAL A 230 -3.79 -10.01 -26.38
C VAL A 230 -3.53 -11.36 -25.74
N ILE A 231 -2.93 -11.38 -24.55
CA ILE A 231 -2.83 -12.60 -23.74
C ILE A 231 -3.32 -12.29 -22.32
N PRO A 232 -4.20 -13.12 -21.72
CA PRO A 232 -4.52 -12.99 -20.30
C PRO A 232 -3.36 -13.52 -19.47
N LEU A 233 -2.83 -12.67 -18.59
CA LEU A 233 -1.80 -13.00 -17.61
C LEU A 233 -2.42 -13.06 -16.21
N SER A 234 -1.87 -13.91 -15.36
CA SER A 234 -2.12 -13.91 -13.92
C SER A 234 -1.07 -13.05 -13.23
N VAL A 235 -1.47 -11.87 -12.79
CA VAL A 235 -0.58 -10.88 -12.17
C VAL A 235 -0.74 -10.93 -10.66
N ASP A 236 0.37 -10.96 -9.92
CA ASP A 236 0.31 -10.86 -8.46
C ASP A 236 -0.36 -9.54 -8.00
N LEU A 237 -0.92 -9.54 -6.80
CA LEU A 237 -1.74 -8.42 -6.33
C LEU A 237 -0.97 -7.09 -6.28
N ASN A 238 0.33 -7.12 -5.94
CA ASN A 238 1.13 -5.91 -5.78
C ASN A 238 1.50 -5.30 -7.15
N SER A 239 1.61 -6.13 -8.18
CA SER A 239 1.94 -5.69 -9.55
C SER A 239 0.70 -5.38 -10.39
N PHE A 240 -0.51 -5.69 -9.90
CA PHE A 240 -1.73 -5.59 -10.70
C PHE A 240 -1.98 -4.19 -11.28
N ALA A 241 -1.84 -3.15 -10.46
CA ALA A 241 -2.02 -1.76 -10.91
C ALA A 241 -1.00 -1.39 -11.99
N PHE A 242 0.28 -1.70 -11.76
CA PHE A 242 1.37 -1.49 -12.72
C PHE A 242 1.08 -2.16 -14.07
N PHE A 243 0.62 -3.41 -14.06
CA PHE A 243 0.30 -4.13 -15.29
C PHE A 243 -0.89 -3.55 -16.05
N LYS A 244 -1.95 -3.19 -15.32
CA LYS A 244 -3.13 -2.58 -15.91
C LYS A 244 -2.78 -1.26 -16.58
N GLU A 245 -1.91 -0.47 -15.99
CA GLU A 245 -1.53 0.84 -16.52
C GLU A 245 -0.57 0.75 -17.70
N ASN A 246 0.44 -0.13 -17.63
CA ASN A 246 1.52 -0.16 -18.61
C ASN A 246 1.25 -1.10 -19.80
N PHE A 247 0.51 -2.19 -19.58
CA PHE A 247 0.40 -3.26 -20.58
C PHE A 247 -1.02 -3.57 -21.03
N SER A 248 -2.08 -2.98 -20.46
CA SER A 248 -3.43 -3.23 -21.00
C SER A 248 -3.62 -2.60 -22.40
N LEU A 249 -4.65 -3.04 -23.14
CA LEU A 249 -4.96 -2.67 -24.55
C LEU A 249 -5.42 -1.21 -24.77
N GLY A 250 -4.79 -0.28 -24.06
CA GLY A 250 -5.17 1.12 -24.04
C GLY A 250 -5.81 1.46 -22.70
N LYS A 251 -5.56 2.69 -22.25
CA LYS A 251 -6.24 3.28 -21.12
C LYS A 251 -7.74 3.15 -21.40
N GLN A 252 -8.42 2.22 -20.74
CA GLN A 252 -9.88 2.33 -20.65
C GLN A 252 -10.12 3.76 -20.20
N LYS A 253 -10.87 4.55 -20.99
CA LYS A 253 -11.40 5.82 -20.49
C LYS A 253 -11.90 5.54 -19.09
N PRO A 254 -11.45 6.29 -18.07
CA PRO A 254 -11.75 5.98 -16.70
C PRO A 254 -13.25 5.78 -16.60
N SER A 255 -13.63 4.53 -16.37
CA SER A 255 -15.04 4.21 -16.35
C SER A 255 -15.62 4.93 -15.13
N PRO A 256 -16.91 5.30 -15.13
CA PRO A 256 -17.57 5.80 -13.92
C PRO A 256 -17.36 4.89 -12.69
N LYS A 257 -16.96 3.62 -12.87
CA LYS A 257 -16.58 2.72 -11.78
C LYS A 257 -15.24 3.08 -11.12
N SER A 258 -14.25 3.62 -11.84
CA SER A 258 -12.95 3.96 -11.24
C SER A 258 -13.04 5.13 -10.28
N THR A 259 -13.91 6.13 -10.55
CA THR A 259 -14.17 7.23 -9.60
C THR A 259 -14.91 6.73 -8.36
N ILE A 260 -15.91 5.85 -8.53
CA ILE A 260 -16.61 5.19 -7.42
C ILE A 260 -15.64 4.34 -6.57
N GLU A 261 -14.72 3.61 -7.20
CA GLU A 261 -13.68 2.83 -6.52
C GLU A 261 -12.74 3.73 -5.73
N ALA A 262 -12.27 4.84 -6.32
CA ALA A 262 -11.44 5.84 -5.65
C ALA A 262 -12.12 6.40 -4.40
N TYR A 263 -13.38 6.82 -4.55
CA TYR A 263 -14.18 7.33 -3.45
C TYR A 263 -14.37 6.28 -2.33
N ASN A 264 -14.63 5.02 -2.69
CA ASN A 264 -14.74 3.94 -1.71
C ASN A 264 -13.40 3.61 -1.04
N MET A 265 -12.27 3.74 -1.75
CA MET A 265 -10.94 3.66 -1.13
C MET A 265 -10.70 4.81 -0.16
N GLY A 266 -11.17 6.01 -0.52
CA GLY A 266 -11.15 7.20 0.33
C GLY A 266 -11.75 6.97 1.72
N LYS A 267 -12.90 6.28 1.78
CA LYS A 267 -13.58 5.91 3.04
C LYS A 267 -12.74 5.06 3.99
N LEU A 268 -11.69 4.41 3.48
CA LEU A 268 -10.81 3.53 4.25
C LEU A 268 -9.51 4.24 4.67
N LEU A 269 -9.26 5.47 4.22
CA LEU A 269 -8.04 6.20 4.56
C LEU A 269 -8.03 6.62 6.04
N THR A 270 -6.83 6.60 6.63
CA THR A 270 -6.60 7.33 7.88
C THR A 270 -6.50 8.83 7.60
N ARG A 271 -6.51 9.65 8.65
CA ARG A 271 -6.36 11.10 8.49
C ARG A 271 -5.01 11.45 7.89
N GLU A 272 -3.96 10.78 8.35
CA GLU A 272 -2.59 10.97 7.90
C GLU A 272 -2.46 10.63 6.41
N ASP A 273 -3.03 9.49 5.98
CA ASP A 273 -3.03 9.09 4.57
C ASP A 273 -3.81 10.08 3.70
N ALA A 274 -4.96 10.57 4.19
CA ALA A 274 -5.75 11.57 3.47
C ALA A 274 -4.98 12.89 3.31
N ILE A 275 -4.26 13.34 4.34
CA ILE A 275 -3.39 14.51 4.25
C ILE A 275 -2.29 14.28 3.21
N GLU A 276 -1.63 13.12 3.22
CA GLU A 276 -0.56 12.80 2.26
C GLU A 276 -1.07 12.77 0.80
N VAL A 277 -2.23 12.14 0.56
CA VAL A 277 -2.88 12.10 -0.75
C VAL A 277 -3.23 13.52 -1.21
N TRP A 278 -3.73 14.37 -0.31
CA TRP A 278 -4.08 15.75 -0.62
C TRP A 278 -2.86 16.65 -0.91
N GLU A 279 -1.78 16.54 -0.13
CA GLU A 279 -0.54 17.26 -0.41
C GLU A 279 0.10 16.80 -1.72
N THR A 280 -0.03 15.52 -2.05
CA THR A 280 0.41 14.97 -3.34
C THR A 280 -0.41 15.54 -4.50
N TYR A 281 -1.73 15.64 -4.35
CA TYR A 281 -2.59 16.35 -5.30
C TYR A 281 -2.17 17.82 -5.46
N LYS A 282 -1.92 18.55 -4.36
CA LYS A 282 -1.53 19.97 -4.40
C LYS A 282 -0.19 20.20 -5.10
N ARG A 283 0.82 19.37 -4.84
CA ARG A 283 2.08 19.36 -5.60
C ARG A 283 1.83 19.05 -7.09
N GLY A 284 0.99 18.04 -7.32
CA GLY A 284 0.60 17.64 -8.66
C GLY A 284 -0.05 18.76 -9.45
N ILE A 285 -0.88 19.63 -8.87
CA ILE A 285 -1.50 20.75 -9.61
C ILE A 285 -0.60 21.99 -9.76
N SER A 286 0.43 22.15 -8.92
CA SER A 286 1.33 23.31 -8.99
C SER A 286 2.43 23.15 -10.04
N GLU A 287 2.72 21.93 -10.49
CA GLU A 287 3.62 21.70 -11.60
C GLU A 287 3.10 22.34 -12.90
N PRO A 288 3.95 22.91 -13.76
CA PRO A 288 3.50 23.40 -15.07
C PRO A 288 2.91 22.23 -15.90
N TYR A 289 1.88 22.50 -16.70
CA TYR A 289 1.37 21.49 -17.64
C TYR A 289 2.42 21.20 -18.71
N PRO A 290 2.58 19.93 -19.13
CA PRO A 290 3.48 19.60 -20.22
C PRO A 290 2.99 20.26 -21.51
N ASP A 291 3.94 20.63 -22.39
CA ASP A 291 3.60 21.19 -23.70
C ASP A 291 2.84 20.16 -24.54
N LEU A 292 1.55 20.41 -24.78
CA LEU A 292 0.63 19.49 -25.47
C LEU A 292 0.91 19.35 -26.98
N SER A 293 2.00 19.93 -27.49
CA SER A 293 2.44 19.83 -28.89
C SER A 293 2.79 18.40 -29.33
N THR A 294 3.08 17.50 -28.39
CA THR A 294 3.44 16.10 -28.67
C THR A 294 2.38 15.12 -28.15
N ARG A 295 2.27 13.96 -28.81
CA ARG A 295 1.37 12.89 -28.39
C ARG A 295 1.72 12.37 -26.99
N GLU A 296 3.01 12.28 -26.69
CA GLU A 296 3.55 11.85 -25.40
C GLU A 296 3.15 12.83 -24.29
N ALA A 297 3.26 14.15 -24.53
CA ALA A 297 2.86 15.16 -23.58
C ALA A 297 1.34 15.21 -23.35
N LEU A 298 0.55 15.02 -24.41
CA LEU A 298 -0.90 14.87 -24.27
C LEU A 298 -1.26 13.66 -23.41
N GLN A 299 -0.59 12.53 -23.59
CA GLN A 299 -0.81 11.34 -22.76
C GLN A 299 -0.39 11.53 -21.30
N ALA A 300 0.70 12.27 -21.06
CA ALA A 300 1.14 12.63 -19.72
C ALA A 300 0.15 13.57 -19.04
N PHE A 301 -0.39 14.55 -19.79
CA PHE A 301 -1.46 15.44 -19.33
C PHE A 301 -2.73 14.66 -18.93
N GLU A 302 -3.21 13.76 -19.80
CA GLU A 302 -4.39 12.94 -19.52
C GLU A 302 -4.20 12.05 -18.29
N LEU A 303 -3.01 11.47 -18.13
CA LEU A 303 -2.68 10.66 -16.95
C LEU A 303 -2.67 11.49 -15.68
N ARG A 304 -2.05 12.66 -15.71
CA ARG A 304 -1.99 13.58 -14.58
C ARG A 304 -3.39 14.07 -14.20
N ALA A 305 -4.21 14.47 -15.16
CA ALA A 305 -5.60 14.85 -14.93
C ALA A 305 -6.42 13.71 -14.30
N PHE A 306 -6.22 12.48 -14.78
CA PHE A 306 -6.87 11.31 -14.19
C PHE A 306 -6.43 11.06 -12.74
N ASN A 307 -5.13 11.09 -12.46
CA ASN A 307 -4.60 10.90 -11.11
C ASN A 307 -5.09 11.99 -10.16
N HIS A 308 -5.17 13.24 -10.64
CA HIS A 308 -5.74 14.35 -9.88
C HIS A 308 -7.20 14.10 -9.53
N GLN A 309 -8.01 13.62 -10.48
CA GLN A 309 -9.41 13.27 -10.21
C GLN A 309 -9.48 12.15 -9.17
N MET A 310 -8.72 11.07 -9.33
CA MET A 310 -8.73 9.94 -8.40
C MET A 310 -8.35 10.35 -6.98
N MET A 311 -7.30 11.16 -6.83
CA MET A 311 -6.88 11.69 -5.52
C MET A 311 -7.99 12.55 -4.91
N ARG A 312 -8.62 13.44 -5.69
CA ARG A 312 -9.71 14.28 -5.21
C ARG A 312 -10.91 13.44 -4.73
N GLU A 313 -11.32 12.45 -5.51
CA GLU A 313 -12.42 11.53 -5.15
C GLU A 313 -12.09 10.72 -3.89
N MET A 314 -10.84 10.27 -3.72
CA MET A 314 -10.39 9.62 -2.49
C MET A 314 -10.53 10.55 -1.28
N ILE A 315 -10.14 11.82 -1.42
CA ILE A 315 -10.29 12.80 -0.33
C ILE A 315 -11.76 13.10 -0.03
N GLU A 316 -12.60 13.25 -1.06
CA GLU A 316 -14.04 13.45 -0.88
C GLU A 316 -14.69 12.23 -0.19
N GLY A 317 -14.25 11.02 -0.53
CA GLY A 317 -14.65 9.78 0.14
C GLY A 317 -14.24 9.71 1.61
N TYR A 318 -13.00 10.10 1.93
CA TYR A 318 -12.50 10.19 3.31
C TYR A 318 -13.32 11.19 4.14
N LEU A 319 -13.58 12.37 3.57
CA LEU A 319 -14.33 13.44 4.21
C LEU A 319 -15.85 13.18 4.26
N GLY A 320 -16.32 12.04 3.73
CA GLY A 320 -17.71 11.61 3.82
C GLY A 320 -18.69 12.42 2.97
N LYS A 321 -18.22 13.06 1.88
CA LYS A 321 -19.08 13.74 0.91
C LYS A 321 -20.08 12.74 0.31
N ASP A 322 -21.35 13.09 0.12
CA ASP A 322 -22.26 12.18 -0.59
C ASP A 322 -21.84 12.08 -2.06
N ILE A 323 -21.64 10.86 -2.57
CA ILE A 323 -21.28 10.61 -3.96
C ILE A 323 -22.34 11.12 -4.96
N LYS A 324 -23.56 11.39 -4.49
CA LYS A 324 -24.63 12.01 -5.29
C LYS A 324 -24.52 13.53 -5.40
N GLU A 325 -23.69 14.18 -4.58
CA GLU A 325 -23.42 15.61 -4.71
C GLU A 325 -22.59 15.87 -5.98
N THR A 326 -23.19 16.57 -6.94
CA THR A 326 -22.58 16.83 -8.24
C THR A 326 -21.53 17.95 -8.20
N SER A 327 -21.54 18.81 -7.17
CA SER A 327 -20.57 19.88 -7.01
C SER A 327 -19.31 19.36 -6.32
N SER A 328 -18.17 19.36 -7.01
CA SER A 328 -16.86 19.09 -6.41
C SER A 328 -16.50 20.19 -5.39
N TRP A 329 -15.91 19.82 -4.24
CA TRP A 329 -15.48 20.83 -3.26
C TRP A 329 -14.23 21.55 -3.73
N GLU A 330 -14.20 22.87 -3.56
CA GLU A 330 -13.03 23.67 -3.92
C GLU A 330 -11.81 23.27 -3.07
N PRO A 331 -10.55 23.37 -3.58
CA PRO A 331 -9.37 22.99 -2.82
C PRO A 331 -9.27 23.63 -1.43
N LYS A 332 -9.74 24.88 -1.30
CA LYS A 332 -9.80 25.59 -0.02
C LYS A 332 -10.77 24.93 0.97
N GLU A 333 -11.93 24.46 0.51
CA GLU A 333 -12.91 23.77 1.36
C GLU A 333 -12.35 22.43 1.84
N ILE A 334 -11.62 21.73 0.96
CA ILE A 334 -10.92 20.48 1.31
C ILE A 334 -9.83 20.74 2.36
N ASP A 335 -9.02 21.79 2.21
CA ASP A 335 -8.03 22.19 3.22
C ASP A 335 -8.71 22.48 4.58
N GLU A 336 -9.79 23.27 4.59
CA GLU A 336 -10.52 23.60 5.83
C GLU A 336 -11.06 22.35 6.53
N ARG A 337 -11.58 21.38 5.77
CA ARG A 337 -12.13 20.12 6.28
C ARG A 337 -11.05 19.15 6.77
N LEU A 338 -9.94 19.00 6.05
CA LEU A 338 -8.85 18.08 6.42
C LEU A 338 -8.06 18.56 7.64
N TYR A 339 -7.72 19.85 7.65
CA TYR A 339 -6.86 20.43 8.69
C TYR A 339 -7.66 20.95 9.89
N GLY A 340 -8.97 21.15 9.76
CA GLY A 340 -9.83 21.68 10.83
C GLY A 340 -9.55 23.15 11.15
N VAL A 341 -8.84 23.85 10.27
CA VAL A 341 -8.49 25.26 10.45
C VAL A 341 -9.48 26.09 9.62
N LYS A 342 -10.48 26.71 10.28
CA LYS A 342 -11.19 27.84 9.67
C LYS A 342 -10.21 28.99 9.53
N LYS A 343 -9.54 29.10 8.37
CA LYS A 343 -8.78 30.32 8.05
C LYS A 343 -9.80 31.45 7.88
N SER A 344 -9.95 32.29 8.90
CA SER A 344 -10.61 33.59 8.74
C SER A 344 -9.74 34.44 7.82
N PHE A 345 -9.99 34.36 6.51
CA PHE A 345 -9.45 35.30 5.55
C PHE A 345 -10.12 36.64 5.83
N VAL A 346 -9.36 37.58 6.40
CA VAL A 346 -9.68 39.00 6.23
C VAL A 346 -9.48 39.29 4.74
N VAL A 347 -10.58 39.35 4.00
CA VAL A 347 -10.58 39.79 2.61
C VAL A 347 -10.14 41.26 2.63
N LEU A 348 -8.93 41.55 2.13
CA LEU A 348 -8.57 42.90 1.73
C LEU A 348 -9.35 43.19 0.44
N GLU A 349 -10.62 43.58 0.56
CA GLU A 349 -11.35 44.16 -0.55
C GLU A 349 -10.61 45.41 -1.02
N LYS A 350 -10.51 45.53 -2.35
CA LYS A 350 -9.85 46.61 -3.09
C LYS A 350 -10.08 47.96 -2.42
N ALA A 351 -9.01 48.55 -1.90
CA ALA A 351 -8.98 49.98 -1.67
C ALA A 351 -9.07 50.67 -3.05
N GLU A 352 -10.26 51.15 -3.41
CA GLU A 352 -10.43 52.08 -4.50
C GLU A 352 -9.55 53.30 -4.24
N VAL A 353 -8.60 53.53 -5.14
CA VAL A 353 -7.84 54.78 -5.21
C VAL A 353 -8.80 55.86 -5.72
N GLN A 354 -9.43 56.59 -4.80
CA GLN A 354 -10.14 57.83 -5.11
C GLN A 354 -9.10 58.90 -5.51
N PRO A 355 -9.21 59.56 -6.67
CA PRO A 355 -8.30 60.62 -7.05
C PRO A 355 -8.53 61.85 -6.18
N PHE A 356 -7.45 62.40 -5.62
CA PHE A 356 -7.46 63.65 -4.87
C PHE A 356 -7.97 64.82 -5.73
N SER A 357 -9.22 65.22 -5.56
CA SER A 357 -9.71 66.52 -6.01
C SER A 357 -9.95 67.44 -4.80
N ARG A 358 -9.10 68.48 -4.70
CA ARG A 358 -9.28 69.77 -4.02
C ARG A 358 -10.04 69.75 -2.68
N ILE A 359 -9.29 69.73 -1.58
CA ILE A 359 -9.76 70.29 -0.30
C ILE A 359 -9.13 71.69 -0.14
N ARG A 360 -10.01 72.68 0.02
CA ARG A 360 -9.65 74.07 0.38
C ARG A 360 -8.99 74.08 1.76
N LEU A 361 -7.84 74.73 1.84
CA LEU A 361 -7.14 75.04 3.09
C LEU A 361 -8.02 75.94 3.97
N GLY A 362 -8.49 75.39 5.09
CA GLY A 362 -8.92 76.15 6.25
C GLY A 362 -7.69 76.48 7.10
N LYS A 363 -7.59 77.75 7.51
CA LYS A 363 -6.51 78.33 8.32
C LYS A 363 -6.18 77.47 9.55
N VAL A 364 -4.91 77.11 9.70
CA VAL A 364 -4.31 76.85 11.01
C VAL A 364 -3.04 77.69 11.10
N GLU A 365 -3.12 78.73 11.93
CA GLU A 365 -2.00 79.56 12.34
C GLU A 365 -1.15 78.79 13.37
N ASN A 366 0.16 79.04 13.34
CA ASN A 366 1.18 78.63 14.31
C ASN A 366 1.68 77.18 14.27
N VAL A 367 2.64 76.93 13.36
CA VAL A 367 3.79 76.05 13.65
C VAL A 367 5.07 76.73 13.14
N ARG A 368 6.04 76.91 14.05
CA ARG A 368 7.38 77.44 13.77
C ARG A 368 8.08 76.62 12.69
N ARG A 369 8.56 77.30 11.64
CA ARG A 369 9.43 76.72 10.61
C ARG A 369 10.79 76.35 11.23
N TYR A 370 11.11 75.07 11.24
CA TYR A 370 12.51 74.62 11.16
C TYR A 370 12.79 74.29 9.70
N SER A 371 13.61 75.12 9.06
CA SER A 371 14.22 74.80 7.76
C SER A 371 15.37 73.83 7.99
N LEU A 372 15.26 72.62 7.43
CA LEU A 372 16.39 71.69 7.32
C LEU A 372 17.44 72.26 6.35
N PRO A 373 18.76 72.04 6.61
CA PRO A 373 19.83 72.46 5.71
C PRO A 373 19.71 71.82 4.32
N GLU A 374 20.09 72.57 3.28
CA GLU A 374 20.01 72.21 1.85
C GLU A 374 20.70 70.90 1.44
N ARG A 375 21.49 70.27 2.31
CA ARG A 375 22.22 69.03 1.99
C ARG A 375 21.38 67.74 1.99
N TYR A 376 20.07 67.83 2.21
CA TYR A 376 19.16 66.67 2.23
C TYR A 376 18.10 66.68 1.12
N LYS A 377 18.24 67.55 0.11
CA LYS A 377 17.43 67.51 -1.11
C LYS A 377 18.14 66.73 -2.21
N ALA A 378 18.21 65.40 -2.08
CA ALA A 378 18.51 64.52 -3.20
C ALA A 378 17.94 63.12 -2.95
N ASP A 379 17.10 62.67 -3.89
CA ASP A 379 16.69 61.29 -4.20
C ASP A 379 16.23 60.35 -3.07
N TYR A 380 14.90 60.34 -2.85
CA TYR A 380 14.21 59.22 -2.17
C TYR A 380 13.09 58.63 -3.05
N SER A 381 13.45 58.19 -4.26
CA SER A 381 12.50 57.45 -5.12
C SER A 381 12.97 56.08 -5.60
N ASN A 382 14.05 55.49 -5.06
CA ASN A 382 14.58 54.20 -5.53
C ASN A 382 14.91 53.12 -4.46
N ASP A 383 14.61 53.33 -3.18
CA ASP A 383 15.09 52.41 -2.12
C ASP A 383 14.32 51.08 -1.98
N ALA A 384 13.13 50.94 -2.55
CA ALA A 384 12.43 49.66 -2.51
C ALA A 384 13.11 48.59 -3.38
N LYS A 385 13.74 49.00 -4.50
CA LYS A 385 14.46 48.09 -5.38
C LYS A 385 15.81 47.69 -4.79
N GLY A 386 16.56 48.62 -4.20
CA GLY A 386 17.82 48.34 -3.53
C GLY A 386 17.68 47.38 -2.34
N VAL A 387 16.61 47.50 -1.56
CA VAL A 387 16.31 46.56 -0.46
C VAL A 387 15.94 45.17 -1.01
N MET A 388 15.18 45.08 -2.09
CA MET A 388 14.82 43.80 -2.71
C MET A 388 16.01 43.12 -3.42
N ASP A 389 16.91 43.91 -4.00
CA ASP A 389 18.14 43.42 -4.62
C ASP A 389 19.14 42.96 -3.54
N PHE A 390 19.26 43.68 -2.41
CA PHE A 390 20.06 43.22 -1.25
C PHE A 390 19.55 41.90 -0.67
N ILE A 391 18.23 41.74 -0.53
CA ILE A 391 17.60 40.48 -0.07
C ILE A 391 17.86 39.36 -1.08
N LYS A 392 17.76 39.61 -2.39
CA LYS A 392 18.07 38.60 -3.41
C LYS A 392 19.53 38.18 -3.39
N ASP A 393 20.45 39.14 -3.26
CA ASP A 393 21.90 38.87 -3.34
C ASP A 393 22.45 38.20 -2.07
N HIS A 394 21.83 38.42 -0.91
CA HIS A 394 22.33 37.92 0.38
C HIS A 394 21.45 36.83 1.02
N VAL A 395 20.26 36.54 0.48
CA VAL A 395 19.32 35.50 0.96
C VAL A 395 19.01 34.46 -0.13
N SER A 396 19.72 34.48 -1.27
CA SER A 396 19.61 33.44 -2.29
C SER A 396 20.12 32.07 -1.79
N ILE A 397 19.21 31.10 -1.75
CA ILE A 397 19.43 29.70 -1.37
C ILE A 397 20.23 28.92 -2.45
N GLU A 398 20.44 29.49 -3.65
CA GLU A 398 21.13 28.77 -4.74
C GLU A 398 22.64 28.62 -4.54
N GLY A 399 23.28 29.47 -3.74
CA GLY A 399 24.70 29.30 -3.36
C GLY A 399 24.93 28.19 -2.30
N TYR A 400 23.89 27.81 -1.57
CA TYR A 400 23.99 26.87 -0.44
C TYR A 400 24.04 25.40 -0.88
N GLY A 401 23.49 25.07 -2.06
CA GLY A 401 23.38 23.69 -2.55
C GLY A 401 24.73 23.03 -2.92
N ARG A 402 25.77 23.80 -3.24
CA ARG A 402 27.09 23.26 -3.63
C ARG A 402 28.01 22.93 -2.46
N ILE A 403 27.77 23.48 -1.28
CA ILE A 403 28.62 23.25 -0.09
C ILE A 403 28.20 21.97 0.64
N VAL A 404 26.94 21.55 0.52
CA VAL A 404 26.37 20.43 1.28
C VAL A 404 26.61 19.06 0.61
N SER A 405 26.90 19.02 -0.69
CA SER A 405 26.98 17.75 -1.43
C SER A 405 28.28 16.93 -1.22
N ASN A 406 29.24 17.40 -0.42
CA ASN A 406 30.54 16.72 -0.23
C ASN A 406 30.98 16.46 1.23
N ALA A 407 30.10 16.62 2.23
CA ALA A 407 30.51 16.49 3.63
C ALA A 407 30.42 15.04 4.17
N SER A 408 31.56 14.34 4.22
CA SER A 408 31.76 13.15 5.06
C SER A 408 32.21 13.53 6.48
N LYS A 409 31.72 12.83 7.51
CA LYS A 409 32.12 12.80 8.94
C LYS A 409 32.32 14.11 9.75
N GLU A 410 32.43 15.29 9.16
CA GLU A 410 32.59 16.59 9.85
C GLU A 410 31.27 17.38 10.01
N SER A 411 30.14 16.75 9.75
CA SER A 411 28.81 17.39 9.64
C SER A 411 28.31 18.06 10.92
N LYS A 412 28.79 17.68 12.12
CA LYS A 412 28.30 18.30 13.37
C LYS A 412 28.84 19.72 13.58
N TYR A 413 30.14 19.94 13.31
CA TYR A 413 30.76 21.27 13.44
C TYR A 413 30.33 22.23 12.34
N VAL A 414 30.16 21.71 11.11
CA VAL A 414 29.67 22.51 9.98
C VAL A 414 28.24 22.97 10.23
N MET A 415 27.36 22.11 10.75
CA MET A 415 25.97 22.49 11.03
C MET A 415 25.83 23.46 12.21
N GLU A 416 26.69 23.33 13.23
CA GLU A 416 26.72 24.27 14.35
C GLU A 416 27.27 25.64 13.94
N ALA A 417 28.31 25.68 13.10
CA ALA A 417 28.82 26.92 12.52
C ALA A 417 27.81 27.60 11.58
N VAL A 418 27.09 26.82 10.76
CA VAL A 418 26.01 27.33 9.89
C VAL A 418 24.87 27.92 10.71
N ASN A 419 24.48 27.28 11.80
CA ASN A 419 23.43 27.79 12.69
C ASN A 419 23.85 29.08 13.41
N THR A 420 25.11 29.17 13.86
CA THR A 420 25.65 30.39 14.48
C THR A 420 25.76 31.53 13.48
N ALA A 421 26.20 31.27 12.25
CA ALA A 421 26.26 32.28 11.19
C ALA A 421 24.85 32.79 10.81
N PHE A 422 23.87 31.88 10.72
CA PHE A 422 22.48 32.25 10.45
C PHE A 422 21.86 33.11 11.56
N LEU A 423 22.14 32.79 12.82
CA LEU A 423 21.71 33.58 13.97
C LEU A 423 22.37 34.96 14.03
N ASP A 424 23.64 35.08 13.65
CA ASP A 424 24.33 36.38 13.60
C ASP A 424 23.76 37.27 12.48
N VAL A 425 23.50 36.71 11.29
CA VAL A 425 22.88 37.43 10.16
C VAL A 425 21.47 37.90 10.51
N THR A 426 20.66 37.05 11.13
CA THR A 426 19.29 37.41 11.55
C THR A 426 19.28 38.48 12.65
N ASN A 427 20.22 38.44 13.60
CA ASN A 427 20.36 39.47 14.63
C ASN A 427 20.85 40.82 14.07
N ARG A 428 21.76 40.82 13.09
CA ARG A 428 22.20 42.05 12.41
C ARG A 428 21.09 42.65 11.55
N ALA A 429 20.31 41.81 10.87
CA ALA A 429 19.11 42.22 10.15
C ALA A 429 18.11 42.87 11.11
N ARG A 430 17.84 42.23 12.26
CA ARG A 430 16.97 42.78 13.32
C ARG A 430 17.43 44.16 13.80
N GLY A 431 18.70 44.32 14.15
CA GLY A 431 19.23 45.62 14.61
C GLY A 431 19.11 46.71 13.55
N THR A 432 19.20 46.36 12.27
CA THR A 432 19.01 47.29 11.15
C THR A 432 17.54 47.65 10.97
N LEU A 433 16.64 46.66 11.03
CA LEU A 433 15.20 46.88 10.96
C LEU A 433 14.67 47.68 12.16
N GLU A 434 15.19 47.44 13.37
CA GLU A 434 14.85 48.22 14.57
C GLU A 434 15.32 49.68 14.46
N ARG A 435 16.48 49.93 13.80
CA ARG A 435 16.95 51.30 13.49
C ARG A 435 16.06 51.96 12.44
N MET A 436 15.68 51.25 11.38
CA MET A 436 14.74 51.73 10.35
C MET A 436 13.33 51.97 10.93
N ALA A 437 12.91 51.21 11.94
CA ALA A 437 11.63 51.38 12.62
C ALA A 437 11.60 52.59 13.58
N ARG A 438 12.76 53.18 13.93
CA ARG A 438 12.83 54.46 14.68
C ARG A 438 12.61 55.68 13.79
N THR A 439 12.64 55.50 12.47
CA THR A 439 12.25 56.50 11.47
C THR A 439 10.82 56.25 11.00
N ASP A 440 9.86 56.90 11.68
CA ASP A 440 8.41 57.02 11.42
C ASP A 440 7.75 56.19 10.29
N MET A 441 7.77 54.85 10.40
CA MET A 441 6.85 53.98 9.64
C MET A 441 6.24 52.86 10.50
N PRO A 442 5.20 53.16 11.30
CA PRO A 442 4.56 52.20 12.21
C PRO A 442 3.98 50.96 11.51
N ARG A 443 3.54 51.07 10.26
CA ARG A 443 2.95 49.94 9.50
C ARG A 443 3.99 48.95 8.99
N LEU A 444 5.15 49.45 8.55
CA LEU A 444 6.26 48.59 8.15
C LEU A 444 6.84 47.83 9.35
N LYS A 445 6.86 48.48 10.53
CA LYS A 445 7.23 47.84 11.80
C LYS A 445 6.33 46.65 12.11
N SER A 446 5.00 46.80 12.03
CA SER A 446 4.09 45.68 12.33
C SER A 446 4.24 44.51 11.35
N PHE A 447 4.39 44.79 10.05
CA PHE A 447 4.59 43.75 9.03
C PHE A 447 5.92 43.00 9.22
N LEU A 448 7.02 43.72 9.43
CA LEU A 448 8.33 43.14 9.62
C LEU A 448 8.47 42.38 10.95
N MET A 449 7.80 42.84 12.01
CA MET A 449 7.77 42.12 13.29
C MET A 449 7.03 40.78 13.17
N VAL A 450 5.91 40.72 12.45
CA VAL A 450 5.19 39.46 12.20
C VAL A 450 6.01 38.49 11.36
N LEU A 451 6.68 38.99 10.31
CA LEU A 451 7.57 38.17 9.49
C LEU A 451 8.76 37.63 10.31
N PHE A 452 9.31 38.47 11.19
CA PHE A 452 10.43 38.09 12.06
C PHE A 452 10.01 37.07 13.13
N GLU A 453 8.82 37.22 13.71
CA GLU A 453 8.23 36.24 14.64
C GLU A 453 8.06 34.88 13.95
N HIS A 454 7.57 34.83 12.71
CA HIS A 454 7.47 33.57 11.95
C HIS A 454 8.83 32.91 11.70
N VAL A 455 9.84 33.67 11.27
CA VAL A 455 11.19 33.13 11.03
C VAL A 455 11.83 32.63 12.33
N GLN A 456 11.58 33.33 13.44
CA GLN A 456 12.06 32.92 14.76
C GLN A 456 11.33 31.66 15.27
N ASP A 457 10.03 31.55 15.04
CA ASP A 457 9.22 30.37 15.37
C ASP A 457 9.63 29.15 14.55
N ASP A 458 9.91 29.31 13.26
CA ASP A 458 10.42 28.24 12.39
C ASP A 458 11.82 27.78 12.82
N ALA A 459 12.71 28.71 13.16
CA ALA A 459 14.04 28.39 13.69
C ALA A 459 13.96 27.69 15.07
N LEU A 460 13.02 28.09 15.93
CA LEU A 460 12.77 27.45 17.22
C LEU A 460 12.11 26.07 17.07
N ALA A 461 11.19 25.90 16.12
CA ALA A 461 10.57 24.63 15.78
C ALA A 461 11.62 23.64 15.25
N PHE A 462 12.47 24.09 14.32
CA PHE A 462 13.60 23.33 13.81
C PHE A 462 14.57 22.92 14.94
N ARG A 463 14.89 23.82 15.87
CA ARG A 463 15.71 23.53 17.06
C ARG A 463 15.02 22.55 18.02
N LYS A 464 13.70 22.62 18.15
CA LYS A 464 12.89 21.72 18.98
C LYS A 464 12.85 20.32 18.38
N ASP A 465 12.76 20.20 17.06
CA ASP A 465 12.78 18.91 16.37
C ASP A 465 14.18 18.29 16.36
N LEU A 466 15.24 19.10 16.24
CA LEU A 466 16.62 18.67 16.53
C LEU A 466 16.77 18.14 17.96
N ARG A 467 16.20 18.81 18.97
CA ARG A 467 16.22 18.34 20.37
C ARG A 467 15.33 17.12 20.65
N LYS A 468 14.25 16.90 19.89
CA LYS A 468 13.41 15.69 19.98
C LYS A 468 14.07 14.48 19.33
N SER A 469 14.97 14.71 18.36
CA SER A 469 15.73 13.64 17.71
C SER A 469 16.83 13.04 18.60
N GLU A 470 17.21 13.74 19.67
CA GLU A 470 17.92 13.13 20.80
C GLU A 470 16.92 12.48 21.77
N VAL A 471 16.74 11.17 21.63
CA VAL A 471 15.94 10.35 22.55
C VAL A 471 16.61 10.36 23.93
N LYS A 472 16.09 11.16 24.87
CA LYS A 472 16.38 10.98 26.29
C LYS A 472 15.53 9.83 26.84
N PRO A 473 16.12 8.85 27.54
CA PRO A 473 15.37 7.77 28.15
C PRO A 473 14.52 8.29 29.32
N PHE A 474 13.24 7.94 29.30
CA PHE A 474 12.29 8.15 30.40
C PHE A 474 12.55 7.07 31.46
N TYR A 475 13.17 7.44 32.59
CA TYR A 475 13.30 6.54 33.75
C TYR A 475 12.30 6.92 34.84
N ARG A 476 11.30 6.06 35.07
CA ARG A 476 10.55 6.05 36.34
C ARG A 476 11.05 4.89 37.20
N LYS A 477 11.84 5.22 38.22
CA LYS A 477 12.39 4.25 39.18
C LYS A 477 11.25 3.73 40.08
N LYS A 478 10.88 2.45 39.94
CA LYS A 478 10.24 1.68 41.02
C LYS A 478 10.85 0.28 41.04
N ARG A 479 11.09 -0.20 42.25
CA ARG A 479 11.96 -1.32 42.66
C ARG A 479 11.72 -2.63 41.88
N GLY A 480 12.81 -3.20 41.36
CA GLY A 480 13.03 -4.65 41.22
C GLY A 480 12.42 -5.34 40.01
N LYS A 481 13.29 -5.74 39.06
CA LYS A 481 13.08 -6.54 37.83
C LYS A 481 12.55 -5.78 36.62
N ALA A 482 13.33 -5.81 35.53
CA ALA A 482 12.96 -5.34 34.22
C ALA A 482 12.53 -6.54 33.35
N GLU A 483 11.28 -6.55 32.91
CA GLU A 483 10.83 -7.33 31.75
C GLU A 483 10.58 -6.34 30.60
N PHE A 484 11.12 -6.66 29.41
CA PHE A 484 10.93 -5.86 28.21
C PHE A 484 9.71 -6.36 27.44
N VAL A 485 8.71 -5.49 27.23
CA VAL A 485 7.57 -5.75 26.34
C VAL A 485 7.97 -5.32 24.93
N GLY A 486 8.19 -6.31 24.05
CA GLY A 486 8.73 -6.10 22.71
C GLY A 486 7.77 -5.40 21.75
N GLY A 487 8.19 -4.25 21.22
CA GLY A 487 7.63 -3.65 20.01
C GLY A 487 8.28 -4.24 18.76
N HIS A 488 7.51 -4.92 17.91
CA HIS A 488 7.98 -5.43 16.62
C HIS A 488 8.07 -4.29 15.59
N SER A 489 9.27 -3.75 15.40
CA SER A 489 9.60 -2.95 14.22
C SER A 489 10.05 -3.87 13.09
N ARG A 490 9.24 -3.99 12.04
CA ARG A 490 9.66 -4.59 10.75
C ARG A 490 10.46 -3.54 9.97
N ALA A 491 11.72 -3.32 10.32
CA ALA A 491 12.62 -2.57 9.47
C ALA A 491 13.06 -3.47 8.29
N ALA A 492 12.63 -3.10 7.08
CA ALA A 492 12.85 -3.83 5.83
C ALA A 492 14.29 -3.63 5.26
N GLY A 493 15.31 -3.66 6.12
CA GLY A 493 16.72 -3.66 5.69
C GLY A 493 17.24 -5.10 5.67
N GLY A 494 17.37 -5.70 4.49
CA GLY A 494 18.01 -7.01 4.35
C GLY A 494 19.49 -6.96 4.75
N PHE A 495 19.98 -8.03 5.38
CA PHE A 495 21.41 -8.18 5.64
C PHE A 495 22.16 -8.67 4.40
N TYR A 496 23.40 -8.22 4.19
CA TYR A 496 24.21 -8.57 3.02
C TYR A 496 25.54 -9.28 3.39
N VAL A 497 26.11 -10.03 2.44
CA VAL A 497 27.39 -10.72 2.63
C VAL A 497 28.50 -9.69 2.83
N GLY A 498 29.31 -9.87 3.87
CA GLY A 498 30.36 -8.93 4.29
C GLY A 498 29.94 -8.00 5.43
N GLN A 499 28.65 -7.92 5.76
CA GLN A 499 28.16 -7.06 6.84
C GLN A 499 28.55 -7.60 8.22
N LYS A 500 29.03 -6.70 9.12
CA LYS A 500 29.31 -7.05 10.52
C LYS A 500 28.02 -7.05 11.36
N VAL A 501 27.78 -8.16 12.05
CA VAL A 501 26.56 -8.37 12.85
C VAL A 501 26.85 -8.98 14.22
N LYS A 502 25.92 -8.80 15.15
CA LYS A 502 25.85 -9.51 16.43
C LYS A 502 24.57 -10.33 16.51
N ILE A 503 24.68 -11.60 16.92
CA ILE A 503 23.52 -12.46 17.15
C ILE A 503 22.91 -12.05 18.49
N TRP A 504 21.68 -11.56 18.50
CA TRP A 504 21.06 -11.09 19.75
C TRP A 504 20.22 -12.15 20.45
N LYS A 505 19.84 -13.25 19.77
CA LYS A 505 19.11 -14.36 20.40
C LYS A 505 19.34 -15.72 19.76
N GLY A 506 19.50 -16.77 20.56
CA GLY A 506 19.57 -18.17 20.12
C GLY A 506 20.98 -18.76 20.07
N GLU A 507 21.21 -19.74 19.19
CA GLU A 507 22.53 -20.35 19.04
C GLU A 507 23.54 -19.32 18.54
N GLY A 508 24.63 -19.12 19.30
CA GLY A 508 25.60 -18.05 19.04
C GLY A 508 25.21 -16.67 19.61
N GLU A 509 24.19 -16.57 20.46
CA GLU A 509 23.81 -15.33 21.14
C GLU A 509 25.00 -14.62 21.81
N GLY A 510 25.08 -13.31 21.60
CA GLY A 510 26.18 -12.47 22.06
C GLY A 510 27.41 -12.49 21.15
N LYS A 511 27.59 -13.51 20.30
CA LYS A 511 28.73 -13.56 19.37
C LYS A 511 28.55 -12.56 18.24
N SER A 512 29.67 -11.92 17.89
CA SER A 512 29.76 -11.04 16.71
C SER A 512 30.45 -11.79 15.57
N GLY A 513 30.16 -11.41 14.34
CA GLY A 513 30.76 -12.02 13.16
C GLY A 513 30.45 -11.26 11.89
N THR A 514 30.86 -11.84 10.77
CA THR A 514 30.60 -11.31 9.42
C THR A 514 29.70 -12.27 8.67
N ILE A 515 28.69 -11.76 7.97
CA ILE A 515 27.82 -12.60 7.15
C ILE A 515 28.62 -13.12 5.96
N VAL A 516 28.68 -14.45 5.82
CA VAL A 516 29.39 -15.12 4.71
C VAL A 516 28.44 -15.76 3.70
N GLY A 517 27.14 -15.71 3.94
CA GLY A 517 26.10 -16.13 2.99
C GLY A 517 24.70 -16.00 3.58
N THR A 518 23.69 -16.12 2.73
CA THR A 518 22.27 -16.12 3.13
C THR A 518 21.44 -16.99 2.18
N ASP A 519 20.35 -17.57 2.68
CA ASP A 519 19.34 -18.31 1.89
C ASP A 519 18.05 -17.49 1.65
N GLY A 520 18.10 -16.17 1.92
CA GLY A 520 16.96 -15.25 1.81
C GLY A 520 16.19 -15.05 3.13
N TYR A 521 16.26 -15.98 4.08
CA TYR A 521 15.59 -15.86 5.39
C TYR A 521 16.57 -15.93 6.57
N ASN A 522 17.64 -16.69 6.38
CA ASN A 522 18.67 -16.94 7.36
C ASN A 522 20.04 -16.47 6.84
N ALA A 523 20.91 -16.09 7.77
CA ALA A 523 22.31 -15.78 7.51
C ALA A 523 23.23 -16.88 8.04
N TYR A 524 24.39 -17.01 7.40
CA TYR A 524 25.53 -17.76 7.88
C TYR A 524 26.56 -16.75 8.41
N VAL A 525 26.85 -16.79 9.71
CA VAL A 525 27.70 -15.80 10.39
C VAL A 525 29.05 -16.44 10.75
N LYS A 526 30.15 -15.94 10.17
CA LYS A 526 31.51 -16.36 10.51
C LYS A 526 32.06 -15.51 11.66
N HIS A 527 32.45 -16.17 12.74
CA HIS A 527 33.00 -15.55 13.94
C HIS A 527 34.52 -15.37 13.85
N GLY A 528 35.07 -14.58 14.77
CA GLY A 528 36.52 -14.31 14.83
C GLY A 528 37.38 -15.54 15.11
N ASP A 529 36.81 -16.59 15.71
CA ASP A 529 37.46 -17.89 15.94
C ASP A 529 37.44 -18.80 14.70
N GLY A 530 36.88 -18.33 13.57
CA GLY A 530 36.76 -19.10 12.33
C GLY A 530 35.53 -20.01 12.27
N THR A 531 34.78 -20.18 13.36
CA THR A 531 33.53 -20.96 13.35
C THR A 531 32.41 -20.24 12.60
N VAL A 532 31.46 -21.00 12.06
CA VAL A 532 30.31 -20.45 11.31
C VAL A 532 29.01 -20.93 11.95
N THR A 533 28.22 -20.01 12.52
CA THR A 533 26.84 -20.31 12.93
C THR A 533 25.94 -20.22 11.71
N ARG A 534 25.28 -21.35 11.39
CA ARG A 534 24.39 -21.45 10.23
C ARG A 534 22.93 -21.28 10.63
N GLY A 535 22.12 -20.77 9.70
CA GLY A 535 20.67 -20.73 9.89
C GLY A 535 20.21 -19.67 10.89
N VAL A 536 20.95 -18.56 11.07
CA VAL A 536 20.52 -17.48 11.97
C VAL A 536 19.45 -16.63 11.28
N PRO A 537 18.19 -16.60 11.75
CA PRO A 537 17.17 -15.81 11.10
C PRO A 537 17.53 -14.32 11.14
N HIS A 538 17.24 -13.56 10.08
CA HIS A 538 17.61 -12.13 10.00
C HIS A 538 17.08 -11.30 11.17
N TYR A 539 15.87 -11.60 11.66
CA TYR A 539 15.29 -10.91 12.82
C TYR A 539 16.05 -11.19 14.14
N ARG A 540 17.05 -12.09 14.14
CA ARG A 540 17.94 -12.41 15.27
C ARG A 540 19.32 -11.75 15.18
N LEU A 541 19.53 -10.89 14.20
CA LEU A 541 20.79 -10.17 13.97
C LEU A 541 20.63 -8.68 14.25
N VAL A 542 21.70 -8.05 14.73
CA VAL A 542 21.81 -6.60 14.86
C VAL A 542 23.03 -6.15 14.07
N SER A 543 22.87 -5.13 13.23
CA SER A 543 23.98 -4.55 12.47
C SER A 543 24.92 -3.78 13.40
N LEU A 544 26.22 -4.07 13.32
CA LEU A 544 27.24 -3.34 14.09
C LEU A 544 27.72 -2.07 13.38
N GLU A 545 27.36 -1.89 12.10
CA GLU A 545 27.75 -0.72 11.30
C GLU A 545 26.85 0.49 11.54
N GLN A 546 25.63 0.27 12.06
CA GLN A 546 24.63 1.32 12.25
C GLN A 546 24.79 2.14 13.54
N GLY A 547 25.89 2.01 14.28
CA GLY A 547 26.23 2.93 15.38
C GLY A 547 25.23 2.98 16.55
N LEU A 548 24.35 1.97 16.68
CA LEU A 548 23.47 1.84 17.83
C LEU A 548 24.25 1.18 18.98
N THR A 549 24.92 1.98 19.80
CA THR A 549 25.45 1.53 21.10
C THR A 549 24.27 1.18 22.03
N LEU A 550 24.33 -0.01 22.64
CA LEU A 550 23.35 -0.53 23.61
C LEU A 550 23.28 0.28 24.91
#